data_AF-A0A2V8T968-F1
#
_entry.id   AF-A0A2V8T968-F1
#
_cell.length_a   1.000
_cell.length_b   1.000
_cell.length_c   1.000
_cell.angle_alpha   90.00
_cell.angle_beta   90.00
_cell.angle_gamma   90.00
#
_symmetry.space_group_name_H-M   'P 1'
#
loop_
_entity.id
_entity.type
_entity.pdbx_description
1 polymer ?
#
loop_
_entity_poly.entity_id
_entity_poly.type
_entity_poly.pdbx_seq_one_letter_code
_entity_poly.pdbx_strand_id
1 'polypeptide(L)' 'MRIVVIILCVAAAAAGGVIAYRALFVEPHAAVVITNTSVRELPNMARVAVGLVLLAVGAGVALFAALRRR' A
#
# COMPACT_ATOMS: atom_id res chain seq x y z
N MET A 1 -21.43 15.51 3.00
CA MET A 1 -20.98 14.09 2.95
C MET A 1 -19.75 13.86 2.06
N ARG A 2 -19.66 14.47 0.87
CA ARG A 2 -18.50 14.31 -0.05
C ARG A 2 -17.13 14.57 0.56
N ILE A 3 -16.99 15.63 1.36
CA ILE A 3 -15.71 15.97 2.03
C ILE A 3 -15.27 14.86 2.99
N VAL A 4 -16.22 14.30 3.76
CA VAL A 4 -15.94 13.19 4.70
C VAL A 4 -15.45 11.96 3.96
N VAL A 5 -16.06 11.63 2.81
CA VAL A 5 -15.65 10.51 1.96
C VAL A 5 -14.22 10.72 1.43
N ILE A 6 -13.91 11.93 0.95
CA ILE A 6 -12.56 12.26 0.46
C ILE A 6 -11.52 12.10 1.58
N ILE A 7 -11.80 12.61 2.77
CA ILE A 7 -10.90 12.50 3.93
C ILE A 7 -10.65 11.03 4.29
N LEU A 8 -11.71 10.21 4.34
CA LEU A 8 -11.57 8.78 4.63
C LEU A 8 -10.75 8.04 3.56
N CYS A 9 -10.96 8.34 2.28
CA CYS A 9 -10.20 7.74 1.19
C CYS A 9 -8.72 8.16 1.21
N VAL A 10 -8.42 9.42 1.55
CA VAL A 10 -7.03 9.89 1.72
C VAL A 10 -6.36 9.20 2.91
N ALA A 11 -7.07 9.05 4.04
CA ALA A 11 -6.55 8.32 5.20
C ALA A 11 -6.26 6.85 4.88
N ALA A 12 -7.16 6.18 4.16
CA ALA A 12 -6.95 4.80 3.69
C ALA A 12 -5.76 4.69 2.73
N ALA A 13 -5.60 5.66 1.83
CA ALA A 13 -4.47 5.71 0.91
C ALA A 13 -3.14 5.86 1.67
N ALA A 14 -3.09 6.79 2.63
CA ALA A 14 -1.92 6.99 3.49
C ALA A 14 -1.56 5.72 4.28
N ALA A 15 -2.56 5.02 4.84
CA ALA A 15 -2.34 3.74 5.51
C ALA A 15 -1.74 2.68 4.57
N GLY A 16 -2.22 2.59 3.33
CA GLY A 16 -1.67 1.71 2.30
C GLY A 16 -0.20 2.02 1.97
N GLY A 17 0.13 3.31 1.84
CA GLY A 17 1.51 3.77 1.63
C GLY A 17 2.44 3.39 2.78
N VAL A 18 1.99 3.58 4.04
CA VAL A 18 2.76 3.18 5.23
C VAL A 18 2.99 1.67 5.27
N ILE A 19 1.99 0.86 4.95
CA ILE A 19 2.12 -0.61 4.90
C ILE A 19 3.14 -1.02 3.83
N ALA A 20 3.05 -0.47 2.63
CA ALA A 20 3.99 -0.78 1.55
C ALA A 20 5.43 -0.36 1.91
N TYR A 21 5.60 0.83 2.48
CA TYR A 21 6.91 1.31 2.93
C TYR A 21 7.50 0.42 4.02
N ARG A 22 6.73 0.08 5.06
CA ARG A 22 7.22 -0.78 6.14
C ARG A 22 7.56 -2.19 5.64
N ALA A 23 6.75 -2.75 4.75
CA ALA A 23 6.99 -4.07 4.19
C ALA A 23 8.23 -4.14 3.28
N LEU A 24 8.62 -3.01 2.65
CA LEU A 24 9.81 -2.92 1.80
C LEU A 24 11.10 -2.62 2.59
N PHE A 25 11.02 -1.77 3.62
CA PHE A 25 12.21 -1.14 4.21
C PHE A 25 12.39 -1.36 5.72
N VAL A 26 11.38 -1.83 6.44
CA VAL A 26 11.39 -1.86 7.92
C VAL A 26 11.14 -3.25 8.50
N GLU A 27 10.23 -4.04 7.89
CA GLU A 27 9.88 -5.36 8.42
C GLU A 27 10.94 -6.41 8.08
N PRO A 28 11.29 -7.30 9.03
CA PRO A 28 12.20 -8.40 8.77
C PRO A 28 11.63 -9.31 7.68
N HIS A 29 12.50 -9.74 6.77
CA HIS A 29 12.15 -10.48 5.58
C HIS A 29 11.38 -11.76 5.92
N ALA A 30 10.17 -11.90 5.36
CA ALA A 30 9.26 -12.99 5.71
C ALA A 30 9.63 -14.32 5.04
N ALA A 31 10.51 -14.32 4.04
CA ALA A 31 10.96 -15.53 3.38
C ALA A 31 12.44 -15.41 2.98
N VAL A 32 13.23 -16.41 3.35
CA VAL A 32 14.59 -16.57 2.87
C VAL A 32 14.52 -17.53 1.68
N VAL A 33 14.79 -17.03 0.47
CA VAL A 33 14.96 -17.90 -0.70
C VAL A 33 16.40 -18.42 -0.64
N ILE A 34 16.55 -19.68 -0.24
CA ILE A 34 17.83 -20.39 -0.26
C ILE A 34 18.00 -20.94 -1.68
N THR A 35 18.75 -20.23 -2.49
CA THR A 35 19.24 -20.72 -3.79
C THR A 35 20.67 -21.24 -3.59
N ASN A 36 21.08 -22.29 -4.31
CA ASN A 36 22.40 -22.95 -4.17
C ASN A 36 23.62 -21.99 -4.24
N THR A 37 23.43 -20.74 -4.69
CA THR A 37 24.46 -19.72 -4.85
C THR A 37 24.20 -18.43 -4.06
N SER A 38 23.02 -18.22 -3.47
CA SER A 38 22.73 -17.01 -2.69
C SER A 38 21.53 -17.16 -1.76
N VAL A 39 21.67 -16.60 -0.56
CA VAL A 39 20.59 -16.41 0.42
C VAL A 39 19.98 -15.05 0.11
N ARG A 40 18.80 -15.02 -0.53
CA ARG A 40 18.10 -13.76 -0.82
C ARG A 40 16.91 -13.64 0.10
N GLU A 41 17.03 -12.72 1.06
CA GLU A 41 15.94 -12.37 1.96
C GLU A 41 14.88 -11.60 1.14
N LEU A 42 13.77 -12.26 0.82
CA LEU A 42 12.69 -11.64 0.08
C LEU A 42 11.81 -10.87 1.06
N PRO A 43 11.63 -9.55 0.89
CA PRO A 43 10.63 -8.81 1.64
C PRO A 43 9.24 -9.43 1.41
N ASN A 44 8.32 -9.20 2.34
CA ASN A 44 6.97 -9.75 2.23
C ASN A 44 6.20 -9.06 1.10
N MET A 45 6.44 -9.52 -0.14
CA MET A 45 5.87 -8.95 -1.36
C MET A 45 4.33 -8.96 -1.36
N ALA A 46 3.72 -9.91 -0.62
CA ALA A 46 2.27 -9.91 -0.44
C ALA A 46 1.78 -8.68 0.35
N ARG A 47 2.49 -8.28 1.42
CA ARG A 47 2.16 -7.04 2.16
C ARG A 47 2.44 -5.78 1.34
N VAL A 48 3.51 -5.77 0.56
CA VAL A 48 3.82 -4.66 -0.35
C VAL A 48 2.70 -4.48 -1.37
N ALA A 49 2.27 -5.57 -2.01
CA ALA A 49 1.19 -5.56 -2.99
C ALA A 49 -0.14 -5.08 -2.37
N VAL A 50 -0.50 -5.58 -1.18
CA VAL A 50 -1.71 -5.14 -0.46
C VAL A 50 -1.65 -3.65 -0.13
N GLY A 51 -0.51 -3.16 0.37
CA GLY A 51 -0.32 -1.74 0.66
C GLY A 51 -0.46 -0.85 -0.58
N LEU A 52 0.14 -1.27 -1.71
CA LEU A 52 0.04 -0.57 -2.99
C LEU A 52 -1.38 -0.55 -3.55
N VAL A 53 -2.11 -1.67 -3.48
CA VAL A 53 -3.51 -1.74 -3.92
C VAL A 53 -4.37 -0.80 -3.07
N LEU A 54 -4.20 -0.80 -1.75
CA LEU A 54 -4.96 0.08 -0.86
C LEU A 54 -4.65 1.56 -1.13
N LEU A 55 -3.38 1.90 -1.39
CA LEU A 55 -2.96 3.24 -1.80
C LEU A 55 -3.63 3.67 -3.11
N ALA A 56 -3.52 2.84 -4.15
CA ALA A 56 -4.03 3.14 -5.48
C ALA A 56 -5.56 3.28 -5.49
N VAL A 57 -6.28 2.38 -4.82
CA VAL A 57 -7.73 2.42 -4.71
C VAL A 57 -8.19 3.61 -3.87
N GLY A 58 -7.57 3.84 -2.71
CA GLY A 58 -7.90 4.98 -1.85
C GLY A 58 -7.69 6.32 -2.56
N ALA A 59 -6.55 6.49 -3.24
CA ALA A 59 -6.26 7.68 -4.02
C ALA A 59 -7.22 7.83 -5.21
N GLY A 60 -7.48 6.76 -5.96
CA GLY A 60 -8.39 6.77 -7.10
C GLY A 60 -9.82 7.15 -6.73
N VAL A 61 -10.34 6.59 -5.63
CA VAL A 61 -11.68 6.91 -5.12
C VAL A 61 -11.74 8.34 -4.58
N ALA A 62 -10.72 8.80 -3.85
CA ALA A 62 -10.64 10.18 -3.39
C ALA A 62 -10.65 11.17 -4.56
N LEU A 63 -9.87 10.89 -5.60
CA LEU A 63 -9.73 11.72 -6.79
C LEU A 63 -11.03 11.72 -7.61
N PHE A 64 -11.66 10.55 -7.79
CA PHE A 64 -12.97 10.44 -8.42
C PHE A 64 -14.06 11.20 -7.66
N ALA A 65 -14.10 11.07 -6.34
CA ALA A 65 -15.03 11.82 -5.48
C ALA A 65 -14.76 13.33 -5.50
N ALA A 66 -13.50 13.75 -5.64
CA ALA A 66 -13.13 15.14 -5.81
C ALA A 66 -13.51 15.67 -7.20
N LEU A 67 -13.37 14.87 -8.25
CA LEU A 67 -13.70 15.23 -9.64
C LEU A 67 -15.19 15.16 -9.96
N ARG A 68 -15.98 14.39 -9.22
CA ARG A 68 -17.45 14.45 -9.27
C ARG A 68 -17.96 15.79 -8.73
N ARG A 69 -17.82 16.85 -9.55
CA ARG A 69 -18.58 18.11 -9.47
C ARG A 69 -19.89 17.92 -10.24
N ARG A 70 -20.80 17.12 -9.69
CA ARG A 70 -22.24 17.11 -9.97
C ARG A 70 -22.91 16.15 -9.00
#